data_AF-A0A2N2SIT0-F1
#
_entry.id   AF-A0A2N2SIT0-F1
#
_cell.length_a   1.000
_cell.length_b   1.000
_cell.length_c   1.000
_cell.angle_alpha   90.00
_cell.angle_beta   90.00
_cell.angle_gamma   90.00
#
_symmetry.space_group_name_H-M   'P 1'
#
loop_
_entity.id
_entity.type
_entity.pdbx_description
1 polymer ?
#
loop_
_entity_poly.entity_id
_entity_poly.type
_entity_poly.pdbx_seq_one_letter_code
_entity_poly.pdbx_strand_id
1 'polypeptide(L)' 'MHKGVATVAQLENFDEIIDVRTPAEFAEDRIPGAINLPVLDNEQRIVVGTIYKQQSPFEARRIGG' A
#
# COMPACT_ATOMS: atom_id res chain seq x y z
N MET A 1 2.30 -22.68 8.37
CA MET A 1 2.87 -21.67 7.45
C MET A 1 1.72 -20.75 7.03
N HIS A 2 1.75 -19.47 7.42
CA HIS A 2 0.72 -18.52 6.97
C HIS A 2 0.91 -18.29 5.47
N LYS A 3 -0.03 -18.76 4.65
CA LYS A 3 -0.03 -18.45 3.21
C LYS A 3 -0.11 -16.92 3.07
N GLY A 4 0.86 -16.31 2.38
CA GLY A 4 0.80 -14.90 2.00
C GLY A 4 1.76 -13.94 2.71
N VAL A 5 2.66 -14.41 3.57
CA VAL A 5 3.71 -13.56 4.15
C VAL A 5 5.07 -13.98 3.59
N ALA A 6 5.68 -13.11 2.78
CA ALA A 6 7.06 -13.25 2.34
C ALA A 6 8.00 -12.56 3.34
N THR A 7 9.20 -13.10 3.52
CA THR A 7 10.26 -12.46 4.32
C THR A 7 11.27 -11.78 3.42
N VAL A 8 12.07 -10.85 3.98
CA VAL A 8 13.16 -10.19 3.25
C VAL A 8 14.22 -11.17 2.71
N ALA A 9 14.36 -12.35 3.31
CA ALA A 9 15.26 -13.39 2.81
C ALA A 9 14.78 -14.01 1.48
N GLN A 10 13.53 -13.76 1.09
CA GLN A 10 12.92 -14.31 -0.12
C GLN A 10 12.85 -13.31 -1.27
N LEU A 11 13.44 -12.11 -1.14
CA LEU A 11 13.35 -11.04 -2.16
C LEU A 11 13.81 -11.51 -3.54
N GLU A 12 14.90 -12.28 -3.60
CA GLU A 12 15.45 -12.81 -4.85
C GLU A 12 14.53 -13.83 -5.56
N ASN A 13 13.47 -14.30 -4.89
CA ASN A 13 12.51 -15.24 -5.48
C ASN A 13 11.39 -14.54 -6.28
N PHE A 14 11.38 -13.21 -6.32
CA PHE A 14 10.35 -12.42 -7.01
C PHE A 14 10.98 -11.61 -8.14
N ASP A 15 10.33 -11.62 -9.31
CA ASP A 15 10.79 -10.84 -10.47
C ASP A 15 10.63 -9.33 -10.24
N GLU A 16 9.63 -8.93 -9.47
CA GLU A 16 9.30 -7.52 -9.21
C GLU A 16 8.65 -7.35 -7.85
N ILE A 17 8.89 -6.19 -7.22
CA ILE A 17 8.30 -5.84 -5.93
C ILE A 17 7.46 -4.57 -6.13
N ILE A 18 6.15 -4.71 -5.97
CA ILE A 18 5.21 -3.59 -6.14
C ILE A 18 4.85 -3.02 -4.78
N ASP A 19 5.20 -1.76 -4.57
CA ASP A 19 4.75 -0.99 -3.42
C ASP A 19 3.50 -0.17 -3.77
N VAL A 20 2.38 -0.56 -3.16
CA VAL A 20 1.06 0.04 -3.38
C VAL A 20 0.72 1.20 -2.43
N ARG A 21 1.65 1.55 -1.54
CA ARG A 21 1.51 2.69 -0.62
C ARG A 21 1.57 4.01 -1.38
N THR A 22 1.27 5.10 -0.68
CA THR A 22 1.32 6.44 -1.27
C THR A 22 2.74 6.82 -1.72
N PRO A 23 2.88 7.78 -2.66
CA PRO A 23 4.18 8.30 -3.05
C PRO A 23 5.02 8.83 -1.88
N ALA A 24 4.38 9.48 -0.90
CA ALA A 24 5.08 9.97 0.29
C ALA A 24 5.63 8.84 1.16
N GLU A 25 4.82 7.81 1.46
CA GLU A 25 5.25 6.64 2.24
C GLU A 25 6.42 5.89 1.57
N PHE A 26 6.40 5.79 0.25
CA PHE A 26 7.47 5.16 -0.53
C PHE A 26 8.75 6.00 -0.58
N ALA A 27 8.62 7.33 -0.63
CA ALA A 27 9.75 8.24 -0.61
C ALA A 27 10.45 8.29 0.76
N GLU A 28 9.70 8.08 1.84
CA GLU A 28 10.22 8.02 3.21
C GLU A 28 11.06 6.76 3.44
N ASP A 29 10.53 5.58 3.09
CA ASP A 29 11.27 4.32 3.13
C ASP A 29 10.61 3.27 2.23
N ARG A 30 11.41 2.36 1.66
CA ARG A 30 10.92 1.30 0.77
C ARG A 30 11.85 0.10 0.74
N ILE A 31 11.27 -1.04 0.40
CA ILE A 31 12.04 -2.27 0.15
C ILE A 31 12.96 -2.04 -1.07
N PRO A 32 14.25 -2.46 -1.00
CA PRO A 32 15.16 -2.39 -2.14
C PRO A 32 14.59 -3.10 -3.37
N GLY A 33 14.73 -2.47 -4.54
CA GLY A 33 14.20 -3.00 -5.81
C GLY A 33 12.71 -2.73 -6.04
N ALA A 34 11.97 -2.24 -5.05
CA ALA A 34 10.55 -1.98 -5.22
C ALA A 34 10.26 -0.78 -6.14
N ILE A 35 9.22 -0.93 -6.96
CA ILE A 35 8.60 0.14 -7.75
C ILE A 35 7.30 0.61 -7.08
N ASN A 36 7.04 1.91 -7.08
CA ASN A 36 5.81 2.45 -6.51
C ASN A 36 4.72 2.52 -7.57
N LEU A 37 3.63 1.79 -7.34
CA LEU A 37 2.40 1.84 -8.11
C LEU A 37 1.25 2.16 -7.14
N PRO A 38 1.11 3.43 -6.74
CA PRO A 38 0.21 3.81 -5.65
C PRO A 38 -1.24 3.58 -6.04
N VAL A 39 -2.01 2.99 -5.13
CA VAL A 39 -3.48 2.86 -5.30
C VAL A 39 -4.16 4.21 -5.07
N LEU A 40 -3.64 5.00 -4.14
CA LEU A 40 -4.12 6.34 -3.80
C LEU A 40 -2.94 7.31 -3.80
N ASP A 41 -3.20 8.56 -4.19
CA ASP A 41 -2.28 9.66 -3.92
C ASP A 41 -2.28 10.04 -2.41
N ASN A 42 -1.39 10.97 -2.03
CA ASN A 42 -1.22 11.36 -0.63
C ASN A 42 -2.50 11.94 -0.03
N GLU A 43 -3.18 12.82 -0.78
CA GLU A 43 -4.41 13.50 -0.37
C GLU A 43 -5.59 12.52 -0.28
N GLN A 44 -5.75 11.66 -1.28
CA GLN A 44 -6.74 10.60 -1.31
C GLN A 44 -6.57 9.65 -0.13
N ARG A 45 -5.33 9.28 0.22
CA ARG A 45 -5.04 8.41 1.38
C ARG A 45 -5.50 9.03 2.70
N ILE A 46 -5.39 10.35 2.85
CA ILE A 46 -5.90 11.09 4.02
C ILE A 46 -7.43 11.03 4.04
N VAL A 47 -8.08 11.34 2.92
CA VAL A 47 -9.55 11.37 2.81
C VAL A 47 -10.15 9.98 3.04
N VAL A 48 -9.71 8.98 2.27
CA VAL A 48 -10.19 7.60 2.36
C VAL A 48 -9.89 7.00 3.72
N GLY A 49 -8.68 7.23 4.25
CA GLY A 49 -8.28 6.77 5.58
C GLY A 49 -9.14 7.36 6.70
N THR A 50 -9.46 8.65 6.61
CA THR A 50 -10.36 9.32 7.55
C THR A 50 -11.76 8.72 7.50
N ILE A 51 -12.34 8.56 6.31
CA ILE A 51 -13.68 7.98 6.16
C ILE A 51 -13.72 6.53 6.65
N TYR A 52 -12.68 5.74 6.36
CA TYR A 52 -12.57 4.36 6.82
C TYR A 52 -12.63 4.26 8.35
N LYS A 53 -11.93 5.16 9.05
CA LYS A 53 -11.84 5.16 10.51
C LYS A 53 -13.02 5.83 11.20
N GLN A 54 -13.52 6.94 10.66
CA GLN A 54 -14.53 7.77 11.31
C GLN A 54 -15.97 7.41 10.92
N GLN A 55 -16.19 6.79 9.76
CA GLN A 55 -17.52 6.45 9.27
C GLN A 55 -17.68 4.94 9.11
N SER A 56 -17.12 4.35 8.05
CA SER A 56 -17.11 2.90 7.87
C SER A 56 -16.14 2.46 6.77
N PRO A 57 -15.67 1.20 6.81
CA PRO A 57 -14.97 0.58 5.70
C PRO A 57 -15.76 0.55 4.38
N PHE A 58 -17.08 0.45 4.46
CA PHE A 58 -17.94 0.40 3.27
C PHE A 58 -17.94 1.73 2.53
N GLU A 59 -18.14 2.84 3.24
CA GLU A 59 -18.11 4.18 2.64
C GLU A 59 -16.74 4.54 2.07
N ALA A 60 -15.65 4.13 2.74
CA ALA A 60 -14.30 4.35 2.23
C ALA A 60 -14.04 3.61 0.92
N ARG A 61 -14.51 2.36 0.78
CA ARG A 61 -14.38 1.58 -0.46
C ARG A 61 -15.14 2.20 -1.62
N ARG A 62 -16.31 2.80 -1.36
CA ARG A 62 -17.13 3.44 -2.40
C ARG A 62 -16.41 4.59 -3.10
N ILE A 63 -15.48 5.27 -2.42
CA ILE A 63 -14.72 6.39 -2.97
C ILE A 63 -13.27 6.03 -3.35
N GLY A 64 -12.74 4.93 -2.83
CA GLY A 64 -11.35 4.50 -3.02
C GLY A 64 -11.09 3.64 -4.26
N GLY A 65 -12.13 3.26 -5.01
CA GLY A 65 -12.06 2.34 -6.16
C GLY A 65 -12.36 0.90 -5.78
#